data_AF-A0A2G8SI00-F1
#
_entry.id   AF-A0A2G8SI00-F1
#
_cell.length_a   1.000
_cell.length_b   1.000
_cell.length_c   1.000
_cell.angle_alpha   90.00
_cell.angle_beta   90.00
_cell.angle_gamma   90.00
#
_symmetry.space_group_name_H-M   'P 1'
#
loop_
_entity.id
_entity.type
_entity.pdbx_description
1 polymer ?
#
loop_
_entity_poly.entity_id
_entity_poly.type
_entity_poly.pdbx_seq_one_letter_code
_entity_poly.pdbx_strand_id
1 'polypeptide(L)'
;MYARPELYLNDTGPFNVTGASHACVFQENESQHDKGDCTDAPDPDSYLWYDELHPSVQASRVVAKAISDAIQRRSEEWITWLS
;
A
#
# COMPACT_ATOMS: atom_id res chain seq x y z
N MET A 1 -7.94 -0.84 5.70
CA MET A 1 -7.52 -0.46 4.33
C MET A 1 -8.45 -1.04 3.27
N TYR A 2 -8.45 -2.36 3.01
CA TYR A 2 -9.24 -2.95 1.92
C TYR A 2 -10.74 -2.58 1.89
N ALA A 3 -11.46 -2.73 3.01
CA ALA A 3 -12.90 -2.48 3.06
C ALA A 3 -13.29 -1.00 3.16
N ARG A 4 -12.36 -0.12 3.57
CA ARG A 4 -12.58 1.31 3.85
C ARG A 4 -11.33 2.10 3.44
N PRO A 5 -10.94 2.10 2.15
CA PRO A 5 -9.68 2.68 1.71
C PRO A 5 -9.61 4.19 1.92
N GLU A 6 -10.74 4.88 1.94
CA GLU A 6 -10.85 6.33 2.12
C GLU A 6 -10.34 6.85 3.47
N LEU A 7 -10.14 5.96 4.45
CA LEU A 7 -9.58 6.29 5.76
C LEU A 7 -8.04 6.24 5.77
N TYR A 8 -7.41 5.67 4.74
CA TYR A 8 -6.00 5.26 4.81
C TYR A 8 -5.18 5.64 3.56
N LEU A 9 -5.78 5.54 2.37
CA LEU A 9 -5.13 5.88 1.11
C LEU A 9 -5.23 7.38 0.88
N ASN A 10 -4.24 7.95 0.21
CA ASN A 10 -4.04 9.38 0.17
C ASN A 10 -3.61 9.83 -1.22
N ASP A 11 -4.56 10.18 -2.06
CA ASP A 11 -4.30 10.98 -3.26
C ASP A 11 -5.62 11.56 -3.79
N THR A 12 -5.56 12.25 -4.92
CA THR A 12 -6.75 12.81 -5.60
C THR A 12 -7.42 11.83 -6.57
N GLY A 13 -6.78 10.70 -6.87
CA GLY A 13 -7.32 9.65 -7.72
C GLY A 13 -8.40 8.78 -7.04
N PRO A 14 -9.20 8.01 -7.80
CA PRO A 14 -10.10 7.01 -7.22
C PRO A 14 -9.31 5.91 -6.49
N PHE A 15 -9.76 5.55 -5.29
CA PHE A 15 -9.08 4.50 -4.52
C PHE A 15 -9.16 3.12 -5.19
N ASN A 16 -8.03 2.43 -5.26
CA ASN A 16 -7.93 1.11 -5.88
C ASN A 16 -7.35 0.09 -4.89
N VAL A 17 -8.15 -0.94 -4.57
CA VAL A 17 -7.77 -2.02 -3.64
C VAL A 17 -7.62 -3.39 -4.31
N THR A 18 -7.84 -3.46 -5.62
CA THR A 18 -7.84 -4.70 -6.41
C THR A 18 -6.69 -4.78 -7.42
N GLY A 19 -6.22 -3.63 -7.91
CA GLY A 19 -5.05 -3.51 -8.77
C GLY A 19 -3.84 -2.97 -8.01
N ALA A 20 -2.75 -2.78 -8.75
CA ALA A 20 -1.46 -2.35 -8.22
C ALA A 20 -1.00 -1.04 -8.88
N SER A 21 -0.25 -0.21 -8.15
CA SER A 21 0.30 1.05 -8.68
C SER A 21 1.47 0.86 -9.64
N HIS A 22 2.09 -0.31 -9.62
CA HIS A 22 3.19 -0.73 -10.48
C HIS A 22 2.92 -2.17 -10.92
N ALA A 23 2.42 -2.34 -12.14
CA ALA A 23 2.08 -3.66 -12.67
C ALA A 23 2.97 -3.99 -13.86
N CYS A 24 3.54 -5.20 -13.86
CA CYS A 24 4.38 -5.69 -14.95
C CYS A 24 3.73 -6.89 -15.65
N VAL A 25 3.92 -7.00 -16.96
CA VAL A 25 3.53 -8.20 -17.72
C VAL A 25 4.65 -9.21 -17.59
N PHE A 26 4.37 -10.31 -16.89
CA PHE A 26 5.33 -11.40 -16.76
C PHE A 26 5.07 -12.53 -17.77
N GLN A 27 6.12 -13.02 -18.43
CA GLN A 27 6.07 -14.20 -19.30
C GLN A 27 6.81 -15.40 -18.68
N GLU A 28 6.31 -16.61 -18.95
CA GLU A 28 6.97 -17.83 -18.51
C GLU A 28 8.40 -17.92 -19.11
N ASN A 29 9.39 -18.15 -18.24
CA ASN A 29 10.82 -18.22 -18.58
C ASN A 29 11.46 -16.92 -19.13
N GLU A 30 10.87 -15.75 -18.89
CA GLU A 30 11.52 -14.50 -19.25
C GLU A 30 12.76 -14.19 -18.37
N SER A 31 13.60 -13.30 -18.88
CA SER A 31 14.78 -12.84 -18.15
C SER A 31 14.38 -11.90 -17.02
N GLN A 32 14.72 -12.24 -15.77
CA GLN A 32 14.51 -11.36 -14.61
C GLN A 32 15.56 -10.24 -14.48
N HIS A 33 16.48 -10.11 -15.44
CA HIS A 33 17.58 -9.15 -15.40
C HIS A 33 17.34 -7.89 -16.23
N ASP A 34 16.22 -7.79 -16.94
CA ASP A 34 15.84 -6.58 -17.64
C ASP A 34 14.91 -5.70 -16.78
N LYS A 35 14.29 -4.69 -17.39
CA LYS A 35 13.41 -3.75 -16.68
C LYS A 35 11.96 -4.23 -16.57
N GLY A 36 11.60 -5.34 -17.23
CA GLY A 36 10.22 -5.75 -17.44
C GLY A 36 9.43 -4.82 -18.35
N ASP A 37 8.25 -5.27 -18.76
CA ASP A 37 7.21 -4.44 -19.39
C ASP A 37 6.22 -3.99 -18.30
N CYS A 38 6.45 -2.80 -17.74
CA CYS A 38 5.75 -2.32 -16.56
C CYS A 38 5.01 -1.01 -16.82
N THR A 39 3.88 -0.83 -16.13
CA THR A 39 3.08 0.39 -16.13
C THR A 39 2.91 0.93 -14.71
N ASP A 40 3.24 2.20 -14.55
CA ASP A 40 3.07 2.95 -13.30
C ASP A 40 1.77 3.77 -13.31
N ALA A 41 1.05 3.76 -12.19
CA ALA A 41 -0.11 4.60 -11.98
C ALA A 41 0.31 6.06 -11.69
N PRO A 42 -0.44 7.06 -12.18
CA PRO A 42 -0.13 8.48 -11.93
C PRO A 42 -0.36 8.89 -10.47
N ASP A 43 -1.29 8.24 -9.78
CA ASP A 43 -1.70 8.52 -8.39
C ASP A 43 -1.41 7.31 -7.48
N PRO A 44 -0.14 6.92 -7.27
CA PRO A 44 0.23 5.64 -6.64
C PRO A 44 -0.26 5.52 -5.19
N ASP A 45 -0.43 6.64 -4.48
CA ASP A 45 -0.89 6.64 -3.09
C ASP A 45 -2.42 6.41 -2.97
N SER A 46 -3.15 6.37 -4.10
CA SER A 46 -4.55 5.88 -4.18
C SER A 46 -4.67 4.35 -4.18
N TYR A 47 -3.56 3.63 -4.31
CA TYR A 47 -3.54 2.18 -4.41
C TYR A 47 -3.18 1.52 -3.09
N LEU A 48 -3.82 0.40 -2.79
CA LEU A 48 -3.44 -0.46 -1.66
C LEU A 48 -2.15 -1.24 -1.94
N TRP A 49 -1.93 -1.61 -3.20
CA TRP A 49 -0.86 -2.51 -3.61
C TRP A 49 0.15 -1.81 -4.52
N TYR A 50 1.43 -2.10 -4.31
CA TYR A 50 2.50 -1.69 -5.22
C TYR A 50 2.52 -2.59 -6.44
N ASP A 51 2.63 -3.91 -6.25
CA ASP A 51 2.50 -4.96 -7.26
C ASP A 51 1.47 -6.01 -6.79
N GLU A 52 1.40 -7.19 -7.41
CA GLU A 52 0.41 -8.24 -7.08
C GLU A 52 0.51 -8.79 -5.64
N LEU A 53 1.60 -8.51 -4.92
CA LEU A 53 1.88 -9.06 -3.59
C LEU A 53 2.22 -8.00 -2.54
N HIS A 54 2.96 -6.97 -2.91
CA HIS A 54 3.55 -6.02 -1.98
C HIS A 54 2.62 -4.83 -1.73
N PRO A 55 2.46 -4.38 -0.48
CA PRO A 55 1.70 -3.16 -0.18
C PRO A 55 2.31 -1.92 -0.82
N SER A 56 1.47 -0.94 -1.16
CA SER A 56 1.93 0.37 -1.63
C SER A 56 2.74 1.13 -0.57
N VAL A 57 3.45 2.16 -1.01
CA VAL A 57 4.16 3.07 -0.10
C VAL A 57 3.19 3.70 0.90
N GLN A 58 2.03 4.17 0.44
CA GLN A 58 1.01 4.74 1.32
C GLN A 58 0.45 3.72 2.32
N ALA A 59 0.15 2.50 1.89
CA ALA A 59 -0.26 1.44 2.80
C ALA A 59 0.80 1.17 3.88
N SER A 60 2.07 1.14 3.47
CA SER A 60 3.21 0.97 4.38
C SER A 60 3.35 2.12 5.38
N ARG A 61 3.11 3.38 4.97
CA ARG A 61 3.12 4.54 5.88
C ARG A 61 2.07 4.41 6.99
N VAL A 62 0.87 3.93 6.65
CA VAL A 62 -0.20 3.76 7.65
C VAL A 62 0.17 2.66 8.65
N VAL A 63 0.72 1.53 8.20
CA VAL A 63 1.22 0.49 9.11
C VAL A 63 2.35 1.03 10.00
N ALA A 64 3.28 1.79 9.42
CA ALA A 64 4.37 2.41 10.17
C ALA A 64 3.87 3.39 11.24
N LYS A 65 2.82 4.20 10.95
CA LYS A 65 2.16 5.05 11.94
C LYS A 65 1.62 4.21 13.11
N ALA A 66 0.87 3.15 12.82
CA ALA A 66 0.28 2.28 13.84
C ALA A 66 1.36 1.63 14.74
N ILE A 67 2.48 1.19 14.16
CA ILE A 67 3.63 0.68 14.92
C ILE A 67 4.22 1.77 15.81
N SER A 68 4.42 2.99 15.28
CA SER A 68 4.96 4.12 16.05
C SER A 68 4.07 4.48 17.24
N ASP A 69 2.75 4.54 17.02
CA ASP A 69 1.78 4.85 18.08
C ASP A 69 1.79 3.78 19.17
N ALA A 70 1.91 2.50 18.80
CA ALA A 70 2.07 1.40 19.74
C ALA A 70 3.35 1.53 20.58
N ILE A 71 4.50 1.83 19.96
CA ILE A 71 5.77 2.05 20.66
C ILE A 71 5.66 3.21 21.65
N GLN A 72 4.96 4.28 21.26
CA GLN A 72 4.74 5.45 22.10
C GLN A 72 3.62 5.26 23.15
N ARG A 73 3.01 4.07 23.22
CA ARG A 73 1.88 3.74 24.11
C ARG A 73 0.70 4.71 23.96
N ARG A 74 0.45 5.17 22.73
CA ARG A 74 -0.71 6.01 22.43
C ARG A 74 -1.94 5.12 22.27
N SER A 75 -2.99 5.42 23.03
CA SER A 75 -4.29 4.80 22.80
C SER A 75 -4.90 5.38 21.52
N GLU A 76 -5.37 4.50 20.65
CA GLU A 76 -5.97 4.78 19.34
C GLU A 76 -7.27 3.96 19.22
N GLU A 77 -8.05 4.17 18.15
CA GLU A 77 -9.34 3.49 17.92
C GLU A 77 -9.28 1.97 18.13
N TRP A 78 -8.15 1.34 17.79
CA TRP A 78 -7.98 -0.12 17.80
C TRP A 78 -7.01 -0.62 18.88
N ILE A 79 -6.39 0.28 19.65
CA ILE A 79 -5.35 -0.07 20.65
C ILE A 79 -5.59 0.74 21.91
N THR A 80 -5.81 0.08 23.05
CA THR A 80 -5.86 0.74 24.37
C THR A 80 -4.65 0.34 25.19
N TRP A 81 -3.87 1.32 25.63
CA TRP A 81 -2.82 1.10 26.63
C TRP A 81 -3.38 1.36 28.03
N LEU A 82 -3.34 0.36 28.90
CA LEU A 82 -3.71 0.51 30.31
C LEU A 82 -2.53 1.15 31.05
N SER A 83 -2.80 2.30 31.69
CA SER A 83 -1.86 3.04 32.54
C SER A 83 -1.73 2.43 33.92
#